data_AF-A0A0D2SSK2-F1
#
_entry.id   AF-A0A0D2SSK2-F1
#
_cell.length_a   1.000
_cell.length_b   1.000
_cell.length_c   1.000
_cell.angle_alpha   90.00
_cell.angle_beta   90.00
_cell.angle_gamma   90.00
#
_symmetry.space_group_name_H-M   'P 1'
#
loop_
_entity.id
_entity.type
_entity.pdbx_description
1 polymer ?
#
loop_
_entity_poly.entity_id
_entity_poly.type
_entity_poly.pdbx_seq_one_letter_code
_entity_poly.pdbx_strand_id
1 'polypeptide(L)'
;MVSKTEETQLNRLENQVDNGGGGAWEYLCLVRKLKVRRSEKVLKYGLSILNDPKKRSALGPEEWTLYEQLAIAAMDCQCLDVAKDCIKVLHKKFPESKRVGRLDCMLLEAKGSWAEAEKAYSSLLEDNPLDQVIHKRRVAMAKAQGNISVAIEWLNKYLEIFMADHDAWRELADIYLSLQMYKQAAFCYEELLLSHPTVPLYHLTYADVSVY
;
A
#
# COMPACT_ATOMS: atom_id res chain seq x y z
N MET A 1 -10.83 -10.86 3.64
CA MET A 1 -11.06 -11.72 2.45
C MET A 1 -12.33 -11.20 1.77
N VAL A 2 -12.29 -10.94 0.46
CA VAL A 2 -13.46 -10.43 -0.29
C VAL A 2 -14.53 -11.53 -0.35
N SER A 3 -15.78 -11.20 -0.06
CA SER A 3 -16.87 -12.18 -0.15
C SER A 3 -17.19 -12.52 -1.61
N LYS A 4 -17.66 -13.74 -1.89
CA LYS A 4 -18.08 -14.15 -3.24
C LYS A 4 -19.13 -13.21 -3.85
N THR A 5 -20.00 -12.65 -3.01
CA THR A 5 -21.01 -11.67 -3.42
C THR A 5 -20.40 -10.34 -3.85
N GLU A 6 -19.41 -9.83 -3.12
CA GLU A 6 -18.70 -8.59 -3.46
C GLU A 6 -17.86 -8.75 -4.74
N GLU A 7 -17.23 -9.91 -4.92
CA GLU A 7 -16.47 -10.22 -6.14
C GLU A 7 -17.40 -10.30 -7.37
N THR A 8 -18.55 -10.93 -7.22
CA THR A 8 -19.56 -11.01 -8.30
C THR A 8 -20.07 -9.62 -8.67
N GLN A 9 -20.34 -8.77 -7.67
CA GLN A 9 -20.76 -7.39 -7.88
C GLN A 9 -19.67 -6.57 -8.59
N LEU A 10 -18.41 -6.72 -8.18
CA LEU A 10 -17.28 -6.03 -8.78
C LEU A 10 -17.14 -6.38 -10.27
N ASN A 11 -17.15 -7.68 -10.60
CA ASN A 11 -17.02 -8.14 -11.99
C ASN A 11 -18.22 -7.70 -12.84
N ARG A 12 -19.43 -7.66 -12.28
CA ARG A 12 -20.62 -7.13 -12.95
C ARG A 12 -20.46 -5.65 -13.30
N LEU A 13 -20.02 -4.84 -12.33
CA LEU A 13 -19.78 -3.40 -12.56
C LEU A 13 -18.65 -3.19 -13.57
N GLU A 14 -17.58 -3.99 -13.50
CA GLU A 14 -16.48 -3.93 -14.46
C GLU A 14 -16.98 -4.12 -15.90
N ASN A 15 -17.75 -5.19 -16.13
CA ASN A 15 -18.36 -5.47 -17.44
C ASN A 15 -19.35 -4.39 -17.88
N GLN A 16 -20.14 -3.83 -16.96
CA GLN A 16 -21.06 -2.75 -17.28
C GLN A 16 -20.32 -1.50 -17.77
N VAL A 17 -19.24 -1.11 -17.08
CA VAL A 17 -18.44 0.07 -17.44
C VAL A 17 -17.71 -0.14 -18.75
N ASP A 18 -17.13 -1.33 -18.98
CA ASP A 18 -16.46 -1.65 -20.24
C ASP A 18 -17.39 -1.61 -21.46
N ASN A 19 -18.67 -1.95 -21.27
CA ASN A 19 -19.70 -1.88 -22.31
C ASN A 19 -20.41 -0.51 -22.39
N GLY A 20 -19.91 0.51 -21.70
CA GLY A 20 -20.46 1.88 -21.76
C GLY A 20 -21.75 2.10 -20.98
N GLY A 21 -22.14 1.15 -20.12
CA GLY A 21 -23.38 1.20 -19.33
C GLY A 21 -23.35 2.14 -18.12
N GLY A 22 -22.35 3.03 -18.01
CA GLY A 22 -22.13 3.89 -16.84
C GLY A 22 -21.62 3.13 -15.62
N GLY A 23 -21.69 3.75 -14.43
CA GLY A 23 -21.28 3.08 -13.18
C GLY A 23 -19.79 3.16 -12.84
N ALA A 24 -19.03 3.99 -13.54
CA ALA A 24 -17.56 4.03 -13.42
C ALA A 24 -17.10 4.46 -12.02
N TRP A 25 -17.76 5.44 -11.41
CA TRP A 25 -17.41 5.90 -10.07
C TRP A 25 -17.76 4.87 -8.99
N GLU A 26 -18.90 4.19 -9.13
CA GLU A 26 -19.34 3.12 -8.25
C GLU A 26 -18.35 1.94 -8.26
N TYR A 27 -17.87 1.58 -9.46
CA TYR A 27 -16.82 0.58 -9.62
C TYR A 27 -15.53 1.02 -8.90
N LEU A 28 -15.06 2.25 -9.10
CA LEU A 28 -13.83 2.75 -8.48
C LEU A 28 -13.93 2.80 -6.95
N CYS A 29 -15.09 3.19 -6.42
CA CYS A 29 -15.39 3.13 -4.99
C CYS A 29 -15.32 1.70 -4.45
N LEU A 30 -15.88 0.74 -5.19
CA LEU A 30 -15.88 -0.67 -4.77
C LEU A 30 -14.47 -1.26 -4.83
N VAL A 31 -13.68 -0.98 -5.87
CA VAL A 31 -12.26 -1.37 -5.96
C VAL A 31 -11.49 -0.87 -4.73
N ARG A 32 -11.68 0.41 -4.37
CA ARG A 32 -11.04 1.02 -3.20
C ARG A 32 -11.50 0.37 -1.90
N LYS A 33 -12.80 0.16 -1.72
CA LYS A 33 -13.39 -0.47 -0.53
C LYS A 33 -12.87 -1.90 -0.32
N LEU A 34 -12.80 -2.68 -1.39
CA LEU A 34 -12.34 -4.07 -1.35
C LEU A 34 -10.81 -4.21 -1.34
N LYS A 35 -10.06 -3.12 -1.52
CA LYS A 35 -8.60 -3.08 -1.60
C LYS A 35 -8.03 -4.06 -2.64
N VAL A 36 -8.74 -4.22 -3.76
CA VAL A 36 -8.35 -5.14 -4.85
C VAL A 36 -7.47 -4.43 -5.86
N ARG A 37 -6.46 -5.13 -6.40
CA ARG A 37 -5.57 -4.59 -7.42
C ARG A 37 -6.22 -4.69 -8.80
N ARG A 38 -6.66 -3.55 -9.33
CA ARG A 38 -7.26 -3.38 -10.67
C ARG A 38 -6.71 -2.12 -11.37
N SER A 39 -5.40 -1.91 -11.25
CA SER A 39 -4.73 -0.63 -11.58
C SER A 39 -5.00 -0.18 -13.02
N GLU A 40 -4.97 -1.08 -14.01
CA GLU A 40 -5.29 -0.73 -15.41
C GLU A 40 -6.72 -0.22 -15.60
N LYS A 41 -7.70 -0.90 -14.99
CA LYS A 41 -9.12 -0.50 -15.05
C LYS A 41 -9.35 0.81 -14.30
N VAL A 42 -8.72 0.96 -13.14
CA VAL A 42 -8.75 2.21 -12.36
C VAL A 42 -8.19 3.37 -13.18
N LEU A 43 -7.07 3.16 -13.87
CA LEU A 43 -6.45 4.14 -14.75
C LEU A 43 -7.38 4.54 -15.89
N LYS A 44 -7.90 3.55 -16.63
CA LYS A 44 -8.83 3.75 -17.75
C LYS A 44 -10.08 4.55 -17.34
N TYR A 45 -10.76 4.09 -16.28
CA TYR A 45 -12.03 4.69 -15.87
C TYR A 45 -11.83 6.02 -15.16
N GLY A 46 -10.77 6.17 -14.37
CA GLY A 46 -10.43 7.42 -13.71
C GLY A 46 -10.11 8.52 -14.70
N LEU A 47 -9.31 8.23 -15.74
CA LEU A 47 -9.04 9.17 -16.83
C LEU A 47 -10.33 9.55 -17.57
N SER A 48 -11.22 8.59 -17.84
CA SER A 48 -12.51 8.89 -18.48
C SER A 48 -13.37 9.85 -17.67
N ILE A 49 -13.32 9.81 -16.34
CA ILE A 49 -14.06 10.72 -15.47
C ILE A 49 -13.37 12.09 -15.39
N LEU A 50 -12.05 12.13 -15.20
CA LEU A 50 -11.31 13.39 -15.04
C LEU A 50 -11.22 14.23 -16.32
N ASN A 51 -11.23 13.58 -17.48
CA ASN A 51 -11.22 14.24 -18.79
C ASN A 51 -12.58 14.82 -19.19
N ASP A 52 -13.67 14.42 -18.51
CA ASP A 52 -15.01 14.98 -18.70
C ASP A 52 -15.31 16.00 -17.57
N PRO A 53 -15.29 17.31 -17.86
CA PRO A 53 -15.47 18.33 -16.83
C PRO A 53 -16.79 18.19 -16.05
N LYS A 54 -17.86 17.72 -16.71
CA LYS A 54 -19.17 17.56 -16.08
C LYS A 54 -19.15 16.40 -15.09
N LYS A 55 -18.59 15.25 -15.49
CA LYS A 55 -18.45 14.09 -14.59
C LYS A 55 -17.51 14.39 -13.44
N ARG A 56 -16.38 15.06 -13.70
CA ARG A 56 -15.44 15.48 -12.67
C ARG A 56 -16.09 16.40 -11.65
N SER A 57 -16.77 17.46 -12.08
CA SER A 57 -17.44 18.39 -11.15
C SER A 57 -18.58 17.73 -10.37
N ALA A 58 -19.24 16.71 -10.95
CA ALA A 58 -20.32 16.00 -10.29
C ALA A 58 -19.85 15.15 -9.09
N LEU A 59 -18.55 14.82 -9.00
CA LEU A 59 -17.98 14.14 -7.83
C LEU A 59 -17.91 15.02 -6.59
N GLY A 60 -17.90 16.35 -6.76
CA GLY A 60 -17.72 17.28 -5.65
C GLY A 60 -16.43 16.98 -4.86
N PRO A 61 -16.47 16.86 -3.52
CA PRO A 61 -15.29 16.57 -2.70
C PRO A 61 -14.58 15.25 -3.03
N GLU A 62 -15.29 14.29 -3.63
CA GLU A 62 -14.71 12.98 -3.97
C GLU A 62 -13.75 13.06 -5.17
N GLU A 63 -13.70 14.18 -5.90
CA GLU A 63 -12.75 14.37 -7.00
C GLU A 63 -11.30 14.20 -6.53
N TRP A 64 -10.98 14.64 -5.31
CA TRP A 64 -9.64 14.53 -4.74
C TRP A 64 -9.26 13.08 -4.44
N THR A 65 -10.23 12.31 -3.95
CA THR A 65 -10.07 10.87 -3.75
C THR A 65 -9.82 10.15 -5.07
N LEU A 66 -10.48 10.60 -6.15
CA LEU A 66 -10.22 10.07 -7.50
C LEU A 66 -8.81 10.41 -7.98
N TYR A 67 -8.34 11.64 -7.82
CA TYR A 67 -6.96 12.01 -8.20
C TYR A 67 -5.91 11.16 -7.48
N GLU A 68 -6.07 10.92 -6.18
CA GLU A 68 -5.16 10.07 -5.42
C GLU A 68 -5.21 8.61 -5.90
N GLN A 69 -6.42 8.05 -6.02
CA GLN A 69 -6.60 6.68 -6.50
C GLN A 69 -6.02 6.48 -7.90
N LEU A 70 -6.19 7.49 -8.77
CA LEU A 70 -5.64 7.49 -10.12
C LEU A 70 -4.11 7.62 -10.12
N ALA A 71 -3.54 8.47 -9.26
CA ALA A 71 -2.09 8.60 -9.15
C ALA A 71 -1.43 7.27 -8.77
N ILE A 72 -1.99 6.55 -7.79
CA ILE A 72 -1.51 5.24 -7.37
C ILE A 72 -1.62 4.22 -8.51
N ALA A 73 -2.78 4.14 -9.16
CA ALA A 73 -2.97 3.23 -10.29
C ALA A 73 -2.06 3.54 -11.49
N ALA A 74 -1.82 4.83 -11.76
CA ALA A 74 -0.91 5.28 -12.81
C ALA A 74 0.55 4.87 -12.53
N MET A 75 1.01 4.96 -11.27
CA MET A 75 2.34 4.47 -10.88
C MET A 75 2.47 2.96 -11.07
N ASP A 76 1.45 2.19 -10.66
CA ASP A 76 1.41 0.74 -10.89
C ASP A 76 1.48 0.36 -12.37
N CYS A 77 0.86 1.17 -13.24
CA CYS A 77 0.86 0.98 -14.70
C CYS A 77 2.04 1.66 -15.40
N GLN A 78 3.03 2.19 -14.66
CA GLN A 78 4.18 2.92 -15.21
C GLN A 78 3.83 4.15 -16.06
N CYS A 79 2.62 4.70 -15.90
CA CYS A 79 2.18 5.96 -16.50
C CYS A 79 2.56 7.14 -15.59
N LEU A 80 3.85 7.37 -15.39
CA LEU A 80 4.37 8.31 -14.39
C LEU A 80 3.98 9.78 -14.64
N ASP A 81 3.75 10.16 -15.90
CA ASP A 81 3.28 11.50 -16.25
C ASP A 81 1.88 11.78 -15.70
N VAL A 82 0.96 10.81 -15.86
CA VAL A 82 -0.40 10.90 -15.32
C VAL A 82 -0.37 10.99 -13.80
N ALA A 83 0.48 10.19 -13.13
CA ALA A 83 0.66 10.26 -11.69
C ALA A 83 1.15 11.65 -11.25
N LYS A 84 2.18 12.18 -11.92
CA LYS A 84 2.75 13.50 -11.65
C LYS A 84 1.72 14.62 -11.82
N ASP A 85 0.90 14.57 -12.87
CA ASP A 85 -0.15 15.56 -13.10
C ASP A 85 -1.24 15.51 -12.02
N CYS A 86 -1.66 14.31 -11.62
CA CYS A 86 -2.62 14.14 -10.52
C CYS A 86 -2.07 14.72 -9.21
N ILE A 87 -0.80 14.41 -8.88
CA ILE A 87 -0.14 14.91 -7.66
C ILE A 87 0.02 16.43 -7.71
N LYS A 88 0.35 17.01 -8.88
CA LYS A 88 0.42 18.46 -9.06
C LYS A 88 -0.92 19.15 -8.82
N VAL A 89 -2.03 18.55 -9.25
CA VAL A 89 -3.38 19.07 -8.98
C VAL A 89 -3.69 19.00 -7.48
N LEU A 90 -3.35 17.89 -6.82
CA LEU A 90 -3.54 17.73 -5.38
C LEU A 90 -2.73 18.75 -4.57
N HIS A 91 -1.47 19.01 -4.94
CA HIS A 91 -0.65 20.04 -4.29
C HIS A 91 -1.24 21.44 -4.39
N LYS A 92 -1.80 21.81 -5.55
CA LYS A 92 -2.48 23.11 -5.70
C LYS A 92 -3.64 23.29 -4.73
N LYS A 93 -4.34 22.19 -4.42
CA LYS A 93 -5.47 22.20 -3.48
C LYS A 93 -5.04 22.06 -2.03
N PHE A 94 -3.99 21.28 -1.77
CA PHE A 94 -3.51 20.92 -0.43
C PHE A 94 -1.98 21.04 -0.30
N PRO A 95 -1.41 22.26 -0.29
CA PRO A 95 0.04 22.48 -0.42
C PRO A 95 0.90 21.84 0.69
N GLU A 96 0.37 21.71 1.91
CA GLU A 96 1.10 21.18 3.08
C GLU A 96 0.64 19.78 3.50
N SER A 97 -0.16 19.12 2.66
CA SER A 97 -0.73 17.82 3.00
C SER A 97 0.33 16.73 2.99
N LYS A 98 0.57 16.12 4.15
CA LYS A 98 1.43 14.94 4.30
C LYS A 98 0.92 13.75 3.49
N ARG A 99 -0.39 13.65 3.27
CA ARG A 99 -1.00 12.64 2.40
C ARG A 99 -0.56 12.83 0.94
N VAL A 100 -0.47 14.07 0.46
CA VAL A 100 0.06 14.37 -0.89
C VAL A 100 1.58 14.15 -0.92
N GLY A 101 2.31 14.56 0.12
CA GLY A 101 3.75 14.30 0.24
C GLY A 101 4.09 12.81 0.18
N ARG A 102 3.25 11.93 0.72
CA ARG A 102 3.41 10.48 0.58
C ARG A 102 3.28 10.01 -0.87
N LEU A 103 2.43 10.63 -1.68
CA LEU A 103 2.33 10.34 -3.12
C LEU A 103 3.58 10.79 -3.87
N ASP A 104 4.21 11.90 -3.49
CA ASP A 104 5.50 12.30 -4.05
C ASP A 104 6.57 11.24 -3.78
N CYS A 105 6.63 10.74 -2.55
CA CYS A 105 7.57 9.69 -2.18
C CYS A 105 7.32 8.41 -3.00
N MET A 106 6.06 7.99 -3.14
CA MET A 106 5.69 6.85 -3.98
C MET A 106 6.05 7.07 -5.46
N LEU A 107 5.94 8.31 -5.97
CA LEU A 107 6.33 8.64 -7.33
C LEU A 107 7.86 8.58 -7.51
N LEU A 108 8.63 8.99 -6.51
CA LEU A 108 10.09 8.85 -6.51
C LEU A 108 10.50 7.37 -6.54
N GLU A 109 9.85 6.53 -5.73
CA GLU A 109 10.04 5.07 -5.78
C GLU A 109 9.70 4.50 -7.16
N ALA A 110 8.56 4.88 -7.74
CA ALA A 110 8.12 4.40 -9.04
C ALA A 110 9.07 4.80 -10.18
N LYS A 111 9.83 5.89 -10.01
CA LYS A 111 10.91 6.31 -10.92
C LYS A 111 12.24 5.57 -10.70
N GLY A 112 12.38 4.84 -9.61
CA GLY A 112 13.66 4.26 -9.17
C GLY A 112 14.62 5.24 -8.50
N SER A 113 14.16 6.44 -8.13
CA SER A 113 14.94 7.45 -7.41
C SER A 113 15.03 7.14 -5.91
N TRP A 114 15.61 5.99 -5.57
CA TRP A 114 15.60 5.42 -4.22
C TRP A 114 16.15 6.35 -3.12
N ALA A 115 17.28 7.01 -3.38
CA ALA A 115 17.91 7.90 -2.41
C ALA A 115 17.04 9.14 -2.12
N GLU A 116 16.39 9.67 -3.15
CA GLU A 116 15.47 10.80 -3.01
C GLU A 116 14.19 10.39 -2.27
N ALA A 117 13.66 9.21 -2.59
CA ALA A 117 12.49 8.64 -1.90
C ALA A 117 12.77 8.46 -0.40
N GLU A 118 13.92 7.87 -0.05
CA GLU A 118 14.33 7.66 1.33
C GLU A 118 14.49 8.97 2.11
N LYS A 119 15.11 9.99 1.48
CA LYS A 119 15.21 11.32 2.08
C LYS A 119 13.83 11.94 2.31
N ALA A 120 12.93 11.81 1.33
CA ALA A 120 11.57 12.35 1.42
C ALA A 120 10.74 11.64 2.52
N TYR A 121 10.82 10.32 2.62
CA TYR A 121 10.17 9.57 3.71
C TYR A 121 10.75 9.92 5.07
N SER A 122 12.07 10.07 5.18
CA SER A 122 12.73 10.46 6.42
C SER A 122 12.25 11.84 6.89
N SER A 123 12.15 12.82 5.99
CA SER A 123 11.60 14.14 6.30
C SER A 123 10.13 14.08 6.76
N LEU A 124 9.30 13.23 6.16
CA LEU A 124 7.92 13.05 6.63
C LEU A 124 7.84 12.43 8.03
N LEU A 125 8.79 11.55 8.39
CA LEU A 125 8.89 10.96 9.72
C LEU A 125 9.46 11.93 10.77
N GLU A 126 10.27 12.91 10.38
CA GLU A 126 10.68 13.99 11.29
C GLU A 126 9.45 14.78 11.79
N ASP A 127 8.49 15.03 10.90
CA ASP A 127 7.23 15.70 11.24
C ASP A 127 6.26 14.81 12.03
N ASN A 128 6.15 13.54 11.66
CA ASN A 128 5.32 12.56 12.36
C ASN A 128 6.06 11.22 12.54
N PRO A 129 6.80 11.06 13.65
CA PRO A 129 7.59 9.85 13.90
C PRO A 129 6.77 8.57 14.01
N LEU A 130 5.45 8.69 14.23
CA LEU A 130 4.54 7.57 14.47
C LEU A 130 3.69 7.20 13.24
N ASP A 131 4.01 7.70 12.04
CA ASP A 131 3.34 7.27 10.80
C ASP A 131 3.77 5.82 10.43
N GLN A 132 2.98 4.85 10.89
CA GLN A 132 3.20 3.42 10.60
C GLN A 132 3.27 3.13 9.11
N VAL A 133 2.53 3.86 8.27
CA VAL A 133 2.48 3.57 6.84
C VAL A 133 3.81 3.92 6.19
N ILE A 134 4.46 5.00 6.62
CA ILE A 134 5.77 5.39 6.10
C ILE A 134 6.84 4.40 6.56
N HIS A 135 6.83 3.99 7.83
CA HIS A 135 7.74 2.95 8.31
C HIS A 135 7.62 1.64 7.51
N LYS A 136 6.40 1.12 7.35
CA LYS A 136 6.16 -0.09 6.55
C LYS A 136 6.57 0.10 5.09
N ARG A 137 6.38 1.29 4.52
CA ARG A 137 6.77 1.58 3.14
C ARG A 137 8.29 1.58 2.96
N ARG A 138 9.03 2.18 3.89
CA ARG A 138 10.51 2.15 3.89
C ARG A 138 11.03 0.72 3.97
N VAL A 139 10.48 -0.12 4.85
CA VAL A 139 10.80 -1.56 4.89
C VAL A 139 10.58 -2.23 3.53
N ALA A 140 9.40 -2.03 2.92
CA ALA A 140 9.09 -2.59 1.62
C ALA A 140 10.05 -2.10 0.51
N MET A 141 10.45 -0.82 0.55
CA MET A 141 11.43 -0.25 -0.36
C MET A 141 12.81 -0.88 -0.19
N ALA A 142 13.30 -1.07 1.04
CA ALA A 142 14.56 -1.76 1.31
C ALA A 142 14.55 -3.20 0.78
N LYS A 143 13.44 -3.92 0.98
CA LYS A 143 13.25 -5.26 0.41
C LYS A 143 13.30 -5.25 -1.13
N ALA A 144 12.62 -4.30 -1.77
CA ALA A 144 12.59 -4.19 -3.22
C ALA A 144 13.97 -3.92 -3.83
N GLN A 145 14.87 -3.25 -3.09
CA GLN A 145 16.26 -3.04 -3.49
C GLN A 145 17.18 -4.24 -3.20
N GLY A 146 16.66 -5.31 -2.57
CA GLY A 146 17.47 -6.45 -2.13
C GLY A 146 18.29 -6.18 -0.86
N ASN A 147 18.10 -5.03 -0.22
CA ASN A 147 18.81 -4.64 1.00
C ASN A 147 18.14 -5.27 2.24
N ILE A 148 18.14 -6.60 2.31
CA ILE A 148 17.42 -7.37 3.34
C ILE A 148 17.89 -7.04 4.76
N SER A 149 19.20 -6.81 4.96
CA SER A 149 19.75 -6.40 6.26
C SER A 149 19.14 -5.10 6.77
N VAL A 150 18.98 -4.10 5.89
CA VAL A 150 18.35 -2.81 6.21
C VAL A 150 16.86 -3.00 6.50
N ALA A 151 16.17 -3.86 5.74
CA ALA A 151 14.77 -4.17 6.00
C ALA A 151 14.57 -4.80 7.39
N ILE A 152 15.45 -5.72 7.80
CA ILE A 152 15.45 -6.31 9.16
C ILE A 152 15.69 -5.24 10.21
N GLU A 153 16.71 -4.38 10.03
CA GLU A 153 17.00 -3.30 10.98
C GLU A 153 15.79 -2.38 11.17
N TRP A 154 15.15 -1.96 10.08
CA TRP A 154 13.98 -1.09 10.12
C TRP A 154 12.75 -1.78 10.70
N LEU A 155 12.53 -3.08 10.44
CA LEU A 155 11.45 -3.84 11.06
C LEU A 155 11.64 -3.98 12.57
N ASN A 156 12.86 -4.25 13.04
CA ASN A 156 13.12 -4.32 14.48
C ASN A 156 12.84 -2.96 15.14
N LYS A 157 13.38 -1.86 14.58
CA LYS A 157 13.09 -0.48 15.06
C LYS A 157 11.60 -0.15 15.05
N TYR A 158 10.88 -0.61 14.02
CA TYR A 158 9.44 -0.44 13.93
C TYR A 158 8.70 -1.19 15.05
N LEU A 159 9.07 -2.44 15.30
CA LEU A 159 8.45 -3.30 16.31
C LEU A 159 8.78 -2.87 17.75
N GLU A 160 9.90 -2.18 17.98
CA GLU A 160 10.18 -1.50 19.26
C GLU A 160 9.12 -0.42 19.60
N ILE A 161 8.54 0.22 18.57
CA ILE A 161 7.51 1.26 18.73
C ILE A 161 6.09 0.65 18.65
N PHE A 162 5.89 -0.31 17.75
CA PHE A 162 4.60 -0.89 17.40
C PHE A 162 4.54 -2.40 17.66
N MET A 163 4.87 -2.81 18.89
CA MET A 163 4.99 -4.22 19.28
C MET A 163 3.71 -5.06 19.06
N ALA A 164 2.54 -4.42 19.03
CA ALA A 164 1.26 -5.08 18.76
C ALA A 164 0.96 -5.29 17.26
N ASP A 165 1.90 -5.01 16.35
CA ASP A 165 1.70 -5.20 14.91
C ASP A 165 2.07 -6.62 14.48
N HIS A 166 1.09 -7.51 14.50
CA HIS A 166 1.27 -8.94 14.18
C HIS A 166 1.67 -9.17 12.72
N ASP A 167 1.26 -8.30 11.79
CA ASP A 167 1.67 -8.41 10.39
C ASP A 167 3.16 -8.10 10.24
N ALA A 168 3.69 -7.13 10.99
CA ALA A 168 5.11 -6.80 11.00
C ALA A 168 5.97 -7.89 11.65
N TRP A 169 5.50 -8.52 12.75
CA TRP A 169 6.17 -9.69 13.34
C TRP A 169 6.23 -10.86 12.36
N ARG A 170 5.13 -11.14 11.65
CA ARG A 170 5.09 -12.19 10.63
C ARG A 170 6.05 -11.89 9.48
N GLU A 171 6.04 -10.65 8.98
CA GLU A 171 6.93 -10.20 7.92
C GLU A 171 8.41 -10.37 8.32
N LEU A 172 8.78 -10.02 9.56
CA LEU A 172 10.13 -10.21 10.08
C LEU A 172 10.49 -11.70 10.20
N ALA A 173 9.56 -12.54 10.68
CA ALA A 173 9.74 -13.98 10.74
C ALA A 173 9.99 -14.58 9.35
N ASP A 174 9.18 -14.21 8.35
CA ASP A 174 9.29 -14.68 6.97
C ASP A 174 10.66 -14.30 6.36
N ILE A 175 11.15 -13.10 6.66
CA ILE A 175 12.50 -12.68 6.25
C ILE A 175 13.56 -13.56 6.93
N TYR A 176 13.50 -13.77 8.24
CA TYR A 176 14.46 -14.64 8.94
C TYR A 176 14.43 -16.07 8.42
N LEU A 177 13.25 -16.62 8.11
CA LEU A 177 13.12 -17.95 7.50
C LEU A 177 13.78 -18.02 6.13
N SER A 178 13.61 -16.99 5.29
CA SER A 178 14.26 -16.93 3.98
C SER A 178 15.79 -16.92 4.07
N LEU A 179 16.34 -16.46 5.21
CA LEU A 179 17.77 -16.44 5.52
C LEU A 179 18.24 -17.65 6.36
N GLN A 180 17.37 -18.63 6.62
CA GLN A 180 17.65 -19.79 7.49
C GLN A 180 18.06 -19.40 8.92
N MET A 181 17.61 -18.23 9.38
CA MET A 181 17.85 -17.71 10.74
C MET A 181 16.74 -18.23 11.68
N TYR A 182 16.69 -19.55 11.89
CA TYR A 182 15.57 -20.22 12.55
C TYR A 182 15.33 -19.75 13.99
N LYS A 183 16.40 -19.50 14.76
CA LYS A 183 16.26 -19.00 16.15
C LYS A 183 15.54 -17.65 16.22
N GLN A 184 15.88 -16.74 15.32
CA GLN A 184 15.26 -15.41 15.25
C GLN A 184 13.83 -15.49 14.72
N ALA A 185 13.57 -16.37 13.76
CA ALA A 185 12.21 -16.64 13.29
C ALA A 185 11.34 -17.25 14.41
N ALA A 186 11.86 -18.22 15.17
CA ALA A 186 11.16 -18.83 16.30
C ALA A 186 10.75 -17.78 17.34
N PHE A 187 11.67 -16.87 17.70
CA PHE A 187 11.38 -15.74 18.59
C PHE A 187 10.22 -14.87 18.08
N CYS A 188 10.19 -14.55 16.78
CA CYS A 188 9.08 -13.79 16.20
C CYS A 188 7.74 -14.53 16.33
N TYR A 189 7.74 -15.86 16.18
CA TYR A 189 6.53 -16.67 16.37
C TYR A 189 6.14 -16.82 17.85
N GLU A 190 7.07 -16.78 18.80
CA GLU A 190 6.76 -16.71 20.24
C GLU A 190 5.95 -15.44 20.55
N GLU A 191 6.37 -14.28 20.04
CA GLU A 191 5.63 -13.01 20.19
C GLU A 191 4.24 -13.08 19.55
N LEU A 192 4.12 -13.72 18.38
CA LEU A 192 2.83 -13.97 17.74
C LEU A 192 1.92 -14.91 18.54
N LEU A 193 2.49 -15.96 19.16
CA LEU A 193 1.75 -16.90 19.99
C LEU A 193 1.27 -16.28 21.30
N LEU A 194 2.12 -15.46 21.94
CA LEU A 194 1.77 -14.74 23.16
C LEU A 194 0.60 -13.77 22.91
N SER A 195 0.61 -13.07 21.78
CA SER A 195 -0.44 -12.11 21.43
C SER A 195 -1.70 -12.76 20.84
N HIS A 196 -1.56 -13.85 20.08
CA HIS A 196 -2.64 -14.53 19.35
C HIS A 196 -2.61 -16.05 19.55
N PRO A 197 -2.85 -16.54 20.77
CA PRO A 197 -2.69 -17.95 21.12
C PRO A 197 -3.70 -18.88 20.43
N THR A 198 -4.77 -18.35 19.85
CA THR A 198 -5.82 -19.13 19.20
C THR A 198 -5.60 -19.36 17.71
N VAL A 199 -4.58 -18.74 17.09
CA VAL A 199 -4.30 -18.88 15.66
C VAL A 199 -3.49 -20.16 15.42
N PRO A 200 -4.08 -21.22 14.83
CA PRO A 200 -3.39 -22.53 14.72
C PRO A 200 -2.14 -22.47 13.85
N LEU A 201 -2.13 -21.58 12.86
CA LEU A 201 -0.99 -21.42 11.95
C LEU A 201 0.29 -21.02 12.68
N TYR A 202 0.20 -20.19 13.73
CA TYR A 202 1.38 -19.78 14.49
C TYR A 202 2.00 -20.94 15.27
N HIS A 203 1.17 -21.83 15.82
CA HIS A 203 1.64 -23.03 16.50
C HIS A 203 2.35 -23.98 15.54
N LEU A 204 1.75 -24.20 14.36
CA LEU A 204 2.33 -25.07 13.33
C LEU A 204 3.69 -24.54 12.88
N THR A 205 3.76 -23.25 12.51
CA THR A 205 5.01 -22.69 12.00
C THR A 205 6.07 -22.57 13.10
N TYR A 206 5.70 -22.25 14.34
CA TYR A 206 6.65 -22.28 15.45
C TYR A 206 7.23 -23.69 15.67
N ALA A 207 6.38 -24.72 15.63
CA ALA A 207 6.83 -26.10 15.78
C ALA A 207 7.79 -26.51 14.66
N ASP A 208 7.51 -26.15 13.40
CA ASP A 208 8.39 -26.45 12.27
C ASP A 208 9.76 -25.75 12.40
N VAL A 209 9.76 -24.50 12.86
CA VAL A 209 10.98 -23.68 12.96
C VAL A 209 11.83 -24.08 14.16
N SER A 210 11.22 -24.52 15.27
CA SER A 210 11.92 -24.87 16.51
C SER A 210 12.66 -26.21 16.45
N VAL A 211 12.50 -26.97 15.36
CA VAL A 211 13.19 -28.25 15.15
C VAL A 211 14.62 -28.06 14.59
N TYR A 212 14.94 -26.86 14.09
CA TYR A 212 16.22 -26.51 13.47
C TYR A 212 17.05 -25.56 14.35
#